data_AF-A0AB39CXB9-F1
#
_entry.id   AF-A0AB39CXB9-F1
#
_cell.length_a   1.000
_cell.length_b   1.000
_cell.length_c   1.000
_cell.angle_alpha   90.00
_cell.angle_beta   90.00
_cell.angle_gamma   90.00
#
_symmetry.space_group_name_H-M   'P 1'
#
loop_
_entity.id
_entity.type
_entity.pdbx_description
1 polymer ?
#
loop_
_entity_poly.entity_id
_entity_poly.type
_entity_poly.pdbx_seq_one_letter_code
_entity_poly.pdbx_strand_id
1 'polypeptide(L)'
;MSRTSYNTEKTRLEKEMAKLQKKIQTLQAKERKPKIAEIVRSMRQYDISPEEIAAAFNRKPAGRASGAAPRKAGTATKRVIAPKYRHPETQATWTGRGKAPRWITEAEAAGTPRETFLIAAESA
;
A
#
# COMPACT_ATOMS: atom_id res chain seq x y z
N MET A 1 10.86 44.38 -0.52
CA MET A 1 11.54 43.64 0.58
C MET A 1 12.86 43.10 0.03
N SER A 2 13.99 43.45 0.65
CA SER A 2 15.34 43.15 0.13
C SER A 2 15.63 41.64 0.20
N ARG A 3 16.21 41.09 -0.88
CA ARG A 3 16.52 39.64 -1.01
C ARG A 3 17.39 39.10 0.13
N THR A 4 18.19 39.96 0.76
CA THR A 4 18.97 39.66 1.96
C THR A 4 18.09 39.36 3.19
N SER A 5 17.02 40.13 3.39
CA SER A 5 16.05 39.92 4.50
C SER A 5 15.34 38.57 4.39
N TYR A 6 14.96 38.19 3.16
CA TYR A 6 14.33 36.91 2.88
C TYR A 6 15.29 35.73 3.18
N ASN A 7 16.55 35.84 2.76
CA ASN A 7 17.54 34.80 3.03
C ASN A 7 17.80 34.63 4.53
N THR A 8 17.83 35.72 5.30
CA THR A 8 17.97 35.64 6.76
C THR A 8 16.76 34.96 7.43
N GLU A 9 15.54 35.28 7.01
CA GLU A 9 14.33 34.62 7.51
C GLU A 9 14.31 33.13 7.14
N LYS A 10 14.67 32.79 5.91
CA LYS A 10 14.80 31.41 5.45
C LYS A 10 15.76 30.60 6.32
N THR A 11 16.96 31.11 6.58
CA THR A 11 17.94 30.40 7.43
C THR A 11 17.49 30.23 8.87
N ARG A 12 16.72 31.19 9.41
CA ARG A 12 16.11 31.07 10.73
C ARG A 12 15.07 29.94 10.76
N LEU A 13 14.18 29.91 9.77
CA LEU A 13 13.16 28.87 9.63
C LEU A 13 13.79 27.48 9.47
N GLU A 14 14.85 27.35 8.67
CA GLU A 14 15.61 26.09 8.51
C GLU A 14 16.21 25.62 9.84
N LYS A 15 16.79 26.54 10.63
CA LYS A 15 17.29 26.22 11.98
C LYS A 15 16.19 25.78 12.93
N GLU A 16 15.02 26.41 12.88
CA GLU A 16 13.85 26.00 13.68
C GLU A 16 13.35 24.61 13.25
N MET A 17 13.26 24.33 11.95
CA MET A 17 12.93 23.00 11.43
C MET A 17 13.91 21.94 11.94
N ALA A 18 15.21 22.19 11.85
CA ALA A 18 16.23 21.24 12.31
C ALA A 18 16.12 20.97 13.83
N LYS A 19 15.85 22.02 14.63
CA LYS A 19 15.62 21.88 16.07
C LYS A 19 14.38 21.04 16.37
N LEU A 20 13.27 21.30 15.68
CA LEU A 20 12.02 20.57 15.83
C LEU A 20 12.18 19.10 15.41
N GLN A 21 12.84 18.83 14.28
CA GLN A 21 13.16 17.47 13.83
C GLN A 21 13.99 16.72 14.87
N LYS A 22 15.02 17.35 15.45
CA LYS A 22 15.83 16.74 16.51
C LYS A 22 14.99 16.41 17.75
N LYS A 23 14.04 17.29 18.10
CA LYS A 23 13.12 17.06 19.23
C LYS A 23 12.17 15.90 18.95
N ILE A 24 11.61 15.81 17.74
CA ILE A 24 10.76 14.69 17.30
C ILE A 24 11.54 13.38 17.37
N GLN A 25 12.75 13.32 16.81
CA GLN A 25 13.56 12.11 16.85
C GLN A 25 13.91 11.69 18.28
N THR A 26 14.19 12.66 19.17
CA THR A 26 14.46 12.39 20.58
C THR A 26 13.24 11.80 21.28
N LEU A 27 12.04 12.32 21.02
CA LEU A 27 10.79 11.80 21.58
C LEU A 27 10.51 10.39 21.05
N GLN A 28 10.60 10.20 19.73
CA GLN A 28 10.46 8.87 19.12
C GLN A 28 11.46 7.88 19.70
N ALA A 29 12.75 8.24 19.83
CA ALA A 29 13.76 7.37 20.39
C ALA A 29 13.46 6.95 21.85
N LYS A 30 12.86 7.84 22.65
CA LYS A 30 12.40 7.51 24.01
C LYS A 30 11.25 6.52 23.99
N GLU A 31 10.32 6.63 23.05
CA GLU A 31 9.17 5.73 22.92
C GLU A 31 9.52 4.38 22.25
N ARG A 32 10.61 4.32 21.47
CA ARG A 32 11.00 3.09 20.77
C ARG A 32 11.34 1.95 21.72
N LYS A 33 12.10 2.19 22.79
CA LYS A 33 12.48 1.15 23.76
C LYS A 33 11.26 0.48 24.44
N PRO A 34 10.31 1.22 25.05
CA PRO A 34 9.14 0.60 25.65
C PRO A 34 8.26 -0.09 24.60
N LYS A 35 8.14 0.44 23.38
CA LYS A 35 7.37 -0.21 22.32
C LYS A 35 7.99 -1.54 21.86
N ILE A 36 9.32 -1.60 21.75
CA ILE A 36 10.02 -2.86 21.46
C ILE A 36 9.78 -3.87 22.58
N ALA A 37 9.83 -3.44 23.85
CA ALA A 37 9.55 -4.33 24.99
C ALA A 37 8.11 -4.87 24.97
N GLU A 38 7.14 -4.04 24.59
CA GLU A 38 5.75 -4.45 24.38
C GLU A 38 5.62 -5.50 23.27
N ILE A 39 6.27 -5.27 22.11
CA ILE A 39 6.29 -6.23 21.00
C ILE A 39 6.90 -7.55 21.44
N VAL A 40 8.05 -7.52 22.12
CA VAL A 40 8.73 -8.74 22.60
C VAL A 40 7.87 -9.48 23.64
N ARG A 41 7.17 -8.74 24.52
CA ARG A 41 6.23 -9.34 25.47
C ARG A 41 5.10 -10.06 24.73
N SER A 42 4.50 -9.41 23.75
CA SER A 42 3.46 -10.02 22.90
C SER A 42 3.99 -11.23 22.15
N MET A 43 5.20 -11.16 21.58
CA MET A 43 5.83 -12.30 20.93
C MET A 43 5.93 -13.50 21.86
N ARG A 44 6.41 -13.30 23.10
CA ARG A 44 6.51 -14.39 24.09
C ARG A 44 5.14 -14.93 24.53
N GLN A 45 4.15 -14.07 24.69
CA GLN A 45 2.81 -14.46 25.12
C GLN A 45 2.12 -15.38 24.11
N TYR A 46 2.37 -15.15 22.82
CA TYR A 46 1.79 -15.92 21.72
C TYR A 46 2.75 -16.93 21.11
N ASP A 47 3.90 -17.19 21.75
CA ASP A 47 4.95 -18.09 21.28
C ASP A 47 5.43 -17.78 19.84
N ILE A 48 5.44 -16.51 19.46
CA ILE A 48 5.82 -16.06 18.12
C ILE A 48 7.34 -15.93 18.04
N SER A 49 7.94 -16.66 17.10
CA SER A 49 9.37 -16.57 16.83
C SER A 49 9.74 -15.25 16.12
N PRO A 50 10.93 -14.66 16.39
CA PRO A 50 11.46 -13.55 15.60
C PRO A 50 11.53 -13.84 14.10
N GLU A 51 11.75 -15.10 13.72
CA GLU A 51 11.78 -15.52 12.31
C GLU A 51 10.42 -15.39 11.63
N GLU A 52 9.32 -15.67 12.35
CA GLU A 52 7.97 -15.52 11.83
C GLU A 52 7.60 -14.06 11.61
N ILE A 53 8.01 -13.18 12.54
CA ILE A 53 7.85 -11.72 12.37
C ILE A 53 8.70 -11.23 11.19
N ALA A 54 9.93 -11.69 11.04
CA ALA A 54 10.78 -11.34 9.91
C ALA A 54 10.19 -11.81 8.57
N ALA A 55 9.65 -13.03 8.53
CA ALA A 55 8.96 -13.57 7.37
C ALA A 55 7.68 -12.80 7.05
N ALA A 56 6.90 -12.42 8.07
CA ALA A 56 5.70 -11.59 7.92
C ALA A 56 6.03 -10.16 7.45
N PHE A 57 7.10 -9.57 7.96
CA PHE A 57 7.58 -8.24 7.59
C PHE A 57 8.06 -8.18 6.14
N ASN A 58 8.78 -9.21 5.68
CA ASN A 58 9.26 -9.32 4.31
C ASN A 58 8.21 -9.90 3.34
N ARG A 59 7.04 -10.33 3.84
CA ARG A 59 5.95 -10.80 2.98
C ARG A 59 5.38 -9.60 2.23
N LYS A 60 5.74 -9.46 0.96
CA LYS A 60 5.03 -8.58 0.04
C LYS A 60 3.53 -8.89 0.17
N PRO A 61 2.64 -7.90 0.35
CA PRO A 61 1.22 -8.15 0.44
C PRO A 61 0.77 -8.79 -0.86
N ALA A 62 0.73 -10.12 -0.87
CA ALA A 62 0.01 -10.88 -1.85
C ALA A 62 -1.44 -10.45 -1.64
N GLY A 63 -2.01 -9.74 -2.62
CA GLY A 63 -3.44 -9.48 -2.64
C GLY A 63 -4.16 -10.75 -2.26
N ARG A 64 -4.92 -10.69 -1.15
CA ARG A 64 -5.63 -11.80 -0.49
C ARG A 64 -5.77 -13.05 -1.36
N ALA A 65 -4.86 -14.00 -1.19
CA ALA A 65 -5.14 -15.40 -1.41
C ALA A 65 -5.14 -16.06 -0.03
N SER A 66 -6.30 -15.97 0.62
CA SER A 66 -6.65 -16.87 1.71
C SER A 66 -6.79 -18.28 1.13
N GLY A 67 -6.07 -19.23 1.71
CA GLY A 67 -6.36 -20.66 1.56
C GLY A 67 -5.35 -21.48 0.76
N ALA A 68 -4.95 -22.56 1.42
CA ALA A 68 -4.35 -23.80 0.90
C ALA A 68 -2.81 -23.95 0.99
N ALA A 69 -2.47 -25.08 1.61
CA ALA A 69 -1.19 -25.70 1.89
C ALA A 69 -0.12 -25.62 0.76
N PRO A 70 1.17 -25.81 1.08
CA PRO A 70 2.23 -25.65 0.10
C PRO A 70 2.24 -26.85 -0.84
N ARG A 71 1.77 -26.67 -2.07
CA ARG A 71 2.09 -27.59 -3.16
C ARG A 71 3.13 -26.95 -4.06
N LYS A 72 4.32 -27.55 -4.07
CA LYS A 72 5.32 -27.41 -5.14
C LYS A 72 4.63 -27.62 -6.48
N ALA A 73 4.80 -26.69 -7.42
CA ALA A 73 5.11 -26.95 -8.84
C ALA A 73 4.75 -25.73 -9.71
N GLY A 74 5.63 -25.43 -10.66
CA GLY A 74 5.25 -24.83 -11.94
C GLY A 74 5.59 -23.35 -12.09
N THR A 75 6.77 -23.07 -12.64
CA THR A 75 7.09 -21.84 -13.38
C THR A 75 6.15 -21.69 -14.58
N ALA A 76 4.94 -21.19 -14.35
CA ALA A 76 4.10 -20.66 -15.41
C ALA A 76 4.12 -19.13 -15.28
N THR A 77 4.90 -18.48 -16.14
CA THR A 77 4.86 -17.03 -16.34
C THR A 77 3.42 -16.66 -16.70
N LYS A 78 2.66 -16.23 -15.70
CA LYS A 78 1.27 -15.82 -15.84
C LYS A 78 1.27 -14.55 -16.68
N ARG A 79 1.01 -14.69 -17.99
CA ARG A 79 0.78 -13.55 -18.90
C ARG A 79 -0.25 -12.63 -18.25
N VAL A 80 0.20 -11.48 -17.77
CA VAL A 80 -0.66 -10.46 -17.18
C VAL A 80 -1.45 -9.86 -18.33
N ILE A 81 -2.73 -10.25 -18.44
CA ILE A 81 -3.64 -9.69 -19.45
C ILE A 81 -3.99 -8.27 -19.00
N ALA A 82 -3.86 -7.30 -19.90
CA ALA A 82 -4.20 -5.92 -19.63
C ALA A 82 -5.68 -5.78 -19.20
N PRO A 83 -5.98 -4.93 -18.20
CA PRO A 83 -7.37 -4.66 -17.81
C PRO A 83 -8.12 -3.96 -18.96
N LYS A 84 -9.34 -4.44 -19.26
CA LYS A 84 -10.20 -3.93 -20.34
C LYS A 84 -11.23 -2.93 -19.83
N TYR A 85 -11.61 -3.02 -18.55
CA TYR A 85 -12.60 -2.16 -17.91
C TYR A 85 -12.05 -1.53 -16.62
N ARG A 86 -12.42 -0.29 -16.29
CA ARG A 86 -12.05 0.41 -15.05
C ARG A 86 -13.24 1.17 -14.47
N HIS A 87 -13.41 1.04 -13.17
CA HIS A 87 -14.40 1.80 -12.41
C HIS A 87 -13.93 3.25 -12.17
N PRO A 88 -14.76 4.29 -12.40
CA PRO A 88 -14.35 5.69 -12.25
C PRO A 88 -14.03 6.07 -10.79
N GLU A 89 -14.83 5.61 -9.83
CA GLU A 89 -14.67 5.99 -8.42
C GLU A 89 -13.61 5.14 -7.68
N THR A 90 -13.75 3.81 -7.71
CA THR A 90 -12.87 2.89 -6.97
C THR A 90 -11.56 2.55 -7.70
N GLN A 91 -11.42 2.97 -8.96
CA GLN A 91 -10.33 2.58 -9.85
C GLN A 91 -10.12 1.06 -10.00
N ALA A 92 -11.09 0.25 -9.57
CA ALA A 92 -11.04 -1.20 -9.72
C ALA A 92 -11.01 -1.56 -11.21
N THR A 93 -10.15 -2.50 -11.60
CA THR A 93 -9.99 -2.91 -12.99
C THR A 93 -10.45 -4.34 -13.22
N TRP A 94 -10.97 -4.62 -14.42
CA TRP A 94 -11.42 -5.94 -14.83
C TRP A 94 -10.98 -6.24 -16.25
N THR A 95 -10.45 -7.44 -16.48
CA THR A 95 -9.89 -7.85 -17.78
C THR A 95 -10.97 -8.28 -18.78
N GLY A 96 -12.24 -8.32 -18.37
CA GLY A 96 -13.35 -8.82 -19.20
C GLY A 96 -13.39 -10.36 -19.33
N ARG A 97 -12.49 -11.08 -18.65
CA ARG A 97 -12.51 -12.54 -18.55
C ARG A 97 -12.98 -13.00 -17.17
N GLY A 98 -13.76 -14.07 -17.14
CA GLY A 98 -14.27 -14.67 -15.90
C GLY A 98 -15.51 -13.97 -15.34
N LYS A 99 -15.82 -14.22 -14.06
CA LYS A 99 -16.99 -13.64 -13.38
C LYS A 99 -16.85 -12.12 -13.30
N ALA A 100 -17.90 -11.42 -13.71
CA ALA A 100 -17.96 -9.96 -13.63
C ALA A 100 -17.90 -9.50 -12.15
N PRO A 101 -17.15 -8.43 -11.85
CA PRO A 101 -17.11 -7.84 -10.52
C PRO A 101 -18.43 -7.14 -10.20
N ARG A 102 -18.70 -6.97 -8.90
CA ARG A 102 -19.98 -6.44 -8.39
C ARG A 102 -20.41 -5.12 -9.04
N TRP A 103 -19.46 -4.22 -9.26
CA TRP A 103 -19.73 -2.92 -9.86
C TRP A 103 -20.15 -2.98 -11.34
N ILE A 104 -19.68 -3.97 -12.12
CA ILE A 104 -20.18 -4.21 -13.49
C ILE A 104 -21.61 -4.73 -13.40
N THR A 105 -21.86 -5.73 -12.54
CA THR A 105 -23.21 -6.31 -12.41
C THR A 105 -24.23 -5.31 -11.87
N GLU A 106 -23.81 -4.44 -10.95
CA GLU A 106 -24.64 -3.37 -10.38
C GLU A 106 -24.89 -2.27 -11.42
N ALA A 107 -23.89 -1.90 -12.23
CA ALA A 107 -24.07 -0.94 -13.32
C ALA A 107 -25.00 -1.48 -14.42
N GLU A 108 -24.86 -2.76 -14.79
CA GLU A 108 -25.76 -3.41 -15.76
C GLU A 108 -27.19 -3.50 -15.23
N ALA A 109 -27.37 -3.78 -13.94
CA ALA A 109 -28.68 -3.76 -13.30
C ALA A 109 -29.28 -2.34 -13.24
N ALA A 110 -28.44 -1.31 -13.12
CA ALA A 110 -28.84 0.10 -13.18
C ALA A 110 -29.06 0.63 -14.62
N GLY A 111 -28.99 -0.24 -15.64
CA GLY A 111 -29.20 0.14 -17.05
C GLY A 111 -28.01 0.82 -17.71
N THR A 112 -26.85 0.88 -17.03
CA THR A 112 -25.61 1.40 -17.62
C THR A 112 -24.86 0.25 -18.29
N PRO A 113 -24.61 0.31 -19.61
CA PRO A 113 -23.87 -0.76 -20.29
C PRO A 113 -22.44 -0.82 -19.77
N ARG A 114 -21.91 -2.05 -19.66
CA ARG A 114 -20.50 -2.30 -19.26
C ARG A 114 -19.48 -1.56 -20.13
N GLU A 115 -19.88 -1.18 -21.34
CA GLU A 115 -19.08 -0.45 -22.33
C GLU A 115 -18.66 0.94 -21.85
N THR A 116 -19.46 1.59 -20.99
CA THR A 116 -19.12 2.89 -20.37
C THR A 116 -17.85 2.82 -19.53
N PHE A 117 -17.52 1.63 -19.02
CA PHE A 117 -16.33 1.40 -18.20
C PHE A 117 -15.15 0.86 -19.01
N LEU A 118 -15.26 0.75 -20.34
CA LEU A 118 -14.15 0.31 -21.18
C LEU A 118 -13.01 1.33 -21.08
N ILE A 119 -11.85 0.81 -20.70
CA ILE A 119 -10.60 1.53 -20.93
C ILE A 119 -10.34 1.31 -22.41
N ALA A 120 -10.59 2.30 -23.26
CA ALA A 120 -10.18 2.23 -24.66
C ALA A 120 -8.67 1.93 -24.67
N ALA A 121 -8.31 0.71 -25.04
CA ALA A 121 -6.94 0.38 -25.38
C ALA A 121 -6.69 0.97 -26.78
N GLU A 122 -6.57 2.29 -26.84
CA GLU A 122 -6.03 2.93 -28.02
C GLU A 122 -4.53 2.56 -28.09
N SER A 123 -4.23 1.71 -29.08
CA SER A 123 -2.94 1.47 -29.73
C SER A 123 -1.75 0.98 -28.91
N ALA A 124 -1.38 -0.28 -29.14
CA ALA A 124 -0.07 -0.63 -29.70
C ALA A 124 -0.22 -1.88 -30.57
#